data_AF-A0A955NKZ8-F1
#
_entry.id   AF-A0A955NKZ8-F1
#
_cell.length_a   1.000
_cell.length_b   1.000
_cell.length_c   1.000
_cell.angle_alpha   90.00
_cell.angle_beta   90.00
_cell.angle_gamma   90.00
#
_symmetry.space_group_name_H-M   'P 1'
#
loop_
_entity.id
_entity.type
_entity.pdbx_description
1 polymer ?
#
loop_
_entity_poly.entity_id
_entity_poly.type
_entity_poly.pdbx_seq_one_letter_code
_entity_poly.pdbx_strand_id
1 'polypeptide(L)' 'YLNGELVVTKEIGSEEWNNQVQNSKFQKWPNFAKMPKGHIVLQDHGDDVWFRNLKIKPLK' A
#
# COMPACT_ATOMS: atom_id res chain seq x y z
N TYR A 1 3.99 8.25 -5.99
CA TYR A 1 4.17 9.64 -6.44
C TYR A 1 3.35 10.57 -5.58
N LEU A 2 3.82 11.80 -5.36
CA LEU A 2 3.06 12.88 -4.70
C LEU A 2 3.37 14.16 -5.48
N ASN A 3 2.34 14.90 -5.91
CA ASN A 3 2.49 16.13 -6.70
C ASN A 3 3.41 15.99 -7.93
N GLY A 4 3.42 14.83 -8.58
CA GLY A 4 4.25 14.56 -9.76
C GLY A 4 5.60 13.89 -9.49
N GLU A 5 6.05 13.82 -8.24
CA GLU A 5 7.39 13.31 -7.89
C GLU A 5 7.38 11.89 -7.34
N LEU A 6 8.39 11.08 -7.70
CA LEU A 6 8.58 9.73 -7.15
C LEU A 6 9.13 9.82 -5.72
N VAL A 7 8.33 9.39 -4.74
CA VAL A 7 8.71 9.49 -3.31
C VAL A 7 9.36 8.19 -2.82
N VAL A 8 8.83 7.03 -3.20
CA VAL A 8 9.30 5.71 -2.74
C VAL A 8 9.09 4.67 -3.86
N THR A 9 10.03 3.74 -3.96
CA THR A 9 9.89 2.47 -4.68
C THR A 9 10.33 1.31 -3.78
N LYS A 10 9.63 0.18 -3.85
CA LYS A 10 9.93 -1.06 -3.12
C LYS A 10 9.45 -2.26 -3.92
N GLU A 11 10.16 -3.39 -3.78
CA GLU A 11 9.77 -4.67 -4.34
C GLU A 11 9.11 -5.54 -3.27
N ILE A 12 7.80 -5.75 -3.38
CA ILE A 12 7.04 -6.60 -2.45
C ILE A 12 7.51 -8.05 -2.59
N GLY A 13 7.82 -8.68 -1.46
CA GLY A 13 8.28 -10.07 -1.39
C GLY A 13 9.80 -10.25 -1.44
N SER A 14 10.57 -9.19 -1.72
CA SER A 14 12.03 -9.18 -1.57
C SER A 14 12.45 -9.47 -0.12
N GLU A 15 13.70 -9.89 0.08
CA GLU A 15 14.24 -10.13 1.43
C GLU A 15 14.15 -8.87 2.30
N GLU A 16 14.51 -7.71 1.74
CA GLU A 16 14.42 -6.42 2.44
C GLU A 16 12.97 -6.11 2.87
N TRP A 17 12.00 -6.32 1.98
CA TRP A 17 10.58 -6.12 2.28
C TRP A 17 10.11 -7.05 3.40
N ASN A 18 10.44 -8.33 3.31
CA ASN A 18 10.01 -9.32 4.30
C ASN A 18 10.58 -8.99 5.69
N ASN A 19 11.84 -8.56 5.76
CA ASN A 19 12.46 -8.08 7.00
C ASN A 19 11.76 -6.84 7.56
N GLN A 20 11.36 -5.87 6.70
CA GLN A 20 10.59 -4.71 7.13
C GLN A 20 9.21 -5.10 7.68
N VAL A 21 8.52 -6.04 7.05
CA VAL A 21 7.21 -6.53 7.52
C VAL A 21 7.33 -7.18 8.91
N GLN A 22 8.35 -8.02 9.13
CA GLN A 22 8.60 -8.64 10.45
C GLN A 22 8.87 -7.60 11.55
N ASN A 23 9.50 -6.48 11.21
CA ASN A 23 9.79 -5.40 12.17
C ASN A 23 8.67 -4.33 12.24
N SER A 24 7.50 -4.60 11.65
CA SER A 24 6.38 -3.64 11.62
C SER A 24 5.21 -4.07 12.49
N LYS A 25 4.22 -3.17 12.65
CA LYS A 25 2.92 -3.51 13.27
C LYS A 25 2.18 -4.65 12.55
N PHE A 26 2.56 -4.96 11.31
CA PHE A 26 1.91 -5.97 10.49
C PHE A 26 2.45 -7.40 10.70
N GLN A 27 3.50 -7.58 11.52
CA GLN A 27 4.14 -8.89 11.75
C GLN A 27 3.17 -10.02 12.15
N LYS A 28 2.09 -9.69 12.86
CA LYS A 28 1.10 -10.67 13.36
C LYS A 28 0.11 -11.12 12.28
N TRP A 29 0.13 -10.53 11.10
CA TRP A 29 -0.83 -10.80 10.02
C TRP A 29 -0.17 -11.69 8.96
N PRO A 30 -0.36 -13.02 9.01
CA PRO A 30 0.41 -13.96 8.19
C PRO A 30 0.21 -13.79 6.68
N ASN A 31 -0.88 -13.14 6.26
CA ASN A 31 -1.23 -12.91 4.86
C ASN A 31 -1.02 -11.46 4.40
N PHE A 32 -0.43 -10.60 5.24
CA PHE A 32 -0.19 -9.20 4.88
C PHE A 32 0.68 -9.09 3.62
N ALA A 33 0.19 -8.34 2.63
CA ALA A 33 0.85 -8.07 1.36
C ALA A 33 1.29 -9.30 0.54
N LYS A 34 0.65 -10.47 0.75
CA LYS A 34 0.95 -11.70 -0.02
C LYS A 34 0.02 -11.95 -1.20
N MET A 35 -1.13 -11.27 -1.26
CA MET A 35 -2.10 -11.46 -2.34
C MET A 35 -1.74 -10.58 -3.55
N PRO A 36 -1.71 -11.12 -4.78
CA PRO A 36 -1.39 -10.35 -5.98
C PRO A 36 -2.52 -9.39 -6.40
N LYS A 37 -3.71 -9.55 -5.83
CA LYS A 37 -4.91 -8.75 -6.12
C LYS A 37 -5.69 -8.49 -4.84
N GLY A 38 -6.35 -7.34 -4.77
CA GLY A 38 -7.18 -6.92 -3.65
C GLY A 38 -7.97 -5.66 -4.00
N HIS A 39 -8.69 -5.12 -3.01
CA HIS A 39 -9.43 -3.87 -3.15
C HIS A 39 -8.56 -2.64 -2.87
N ILE A 40 -8.93 -1.50 -3.43
CA ILE A 40 -8.41 -0.19 -3.05
C ILE A 40 -9.34 0.38 -1.97
N VAL A 41 -8.75 0.90 -0.89
CA VAL A 41 -9.49 1.42 0.26
C VAL A 41 -9.05 2.85 0.56
N LEU A 42 -10.02 3.74 0.76
CA LEU A 42 -9.84 5.03 1.41
C LEU A 42 -10.19 4.83 2.89
N GLN A 43 -9.24 5.09 3.79
CA GLN A 43 -9.47 4.91 5.21
C GLN A 43 -10.10 6.16 5.81
N ASP A 44 -11.00 5.94 6.75
CA ASP A 44 -11.53 6.95 7.66
C ASP A 44 -10.95 6.67 9.06
N HIS A 45 -10.38 7.71 9.68
CA HIS A 45 -9.84 7.68 11.04
C HIS A 45 -10.48 8.75 11.94
N GLY A 46 -11.63 9.30 11.55
CA GLY A 46 -12.43 10.23 12.37
C GLY A 46 -12.25 11.71 12.03
N ASP A 47 -11.49 12.04 10.98
CA ASP A 47 -11.23 13.41 10.53
C ASP A 47 -11.81 13.67 9.13
N ASP A 48 -12.21 14.91 8.86
CA ASP A 48 -12.77 15.30 7.57
C ASP A 48 -11.71 15.34 6.46
N VAL A 49 -11.93 14.57 5.39
CA VAL A 49 -11.08 14.52 4.19
C VAL A 49 -11.93 14.45 2.92
N TRP A 50 -11.54 15.20 1.89
CA TRP A 50 -12.25 15.23 0.60
C TRP A 50 -11.43 14.59 -0.52
N PHE A 51 -12.07 13.67 -1.25
CA PHE A 51 -11.48 13.00 -2.42
C PHE A 51 -12.25 13.35 -3.69
N ARG A 52 -11.53 13.54 -4.80
CA ARG A 52 -12.13 13.67 -6.14
C ARG A 52 -11.15 13.15 -7.20
N ASN A 53 -11.65 12.90 -8.41
CA ASN A 53 -10.85 12.45 -9.55
C ASN A 53 -10.13 11.10 -9.34
N LEU A 54 -10.76 10.16 -8.63
CA LEU A 54 -10.23 8.80 -8.45
C LEU A 54 -10.36 8.03 -9.77
N LYS A 55 -9.23 7.64 -10.35
CA LYS A 55 -9.15 6.93 -11.63
C LYS A 55 -8.18 5.76 -11.50
N ILE A 56 -8.46 4.66 -12.20
CA ILE A 56 -7.60 3.47 -12.22
C ILE A 56 -7.29 3.08 -13.66
N LYS A 57 -6.02 2.71 -13.91
CA LYS A 57 -5.59 2.08 -15.15
C LYS A 57 -5.16 0.65 -14.85
N PRO A 58 -5.90 -0.37 -15.29
CA PRO A 58 -5.46 -1.75 -15.19
C PRO A 58 -4.15 -1.96 -15.97
N LEU A 59 -3.21 -2.69 -15.38
CA LEU A 59 -1.98 -3.12 -16.03
C LEU A 59 -2.10 -4.59 -16.42
N LYS A 60 -1.41 -4.98 -17.49
CA LYS A 60 -1.41 -6.35 -18.01
C LYS A 60 -0.54 -7.27 -17.17
#